data_AF-A0A1F3TA54-F1
#
_entry.id   AF-A0A1F3TA54-F1
#
_cell.length_a   1.000
_cell.length_b   1.000
_cell.length_c   1.000
_cell.angle_alpha   90.00
_cell.angle_beta   90.00
_cell.angle_gamma   90.00
#
_symmetry.space_group_name_H-M   'P 1'
#
loop_
_entity.id
_entity.type
_entity.pdbx_description
1 polymer ?
#
loop_
_entity_poly.entity_id
_entity_poly.type
_entity_poly.pdbx_seq_one_letter_code
_entity_poly.pdbx_strand_id
1 'polypeptide(L)'
;MQNNNKSIKDDWVKITRIIKARFKKITDDNIESMEENLELLTDHLQSIYGYTKDRADKELEKLKASIHAATKPKKKVSSKNEVSPNDTQQV
;
A
#
# COMPACT_ATOMS: atom_id res chain seq x y z
N MET A 1 0.53 -1.59 -31.65
CA MET A 1 0.49 -0.37 -30.83
C MET A 1 -0.22 -0.73 -29.53
N GLN A 2 0.49 -0.93 -28.42
CA GLN A 2 -0.13 -1.14 -27.11
C GLN A 2 -0.31 0.23 -26.45
N ASN A 3 -1.52 0.77 -26.53
CA ASN A 3 -1.89 1.97 -25.78
C ASN A 3 -2.05 1.57 -24.31
N ASN A 4 -0.94 1.60 -23.57
CA ASN A 4 -0.91 1.37 -22.13
C ASN A 4 -1.44 2.62 -21.38
N ASN A 5 -2.62 3.11 -21.73
CA ASN A 5 -3.33 4.16 -20.99
C ASN A 5 -3.90 3.55 -19.72
N LYS A 6 -3.02 3.16 -18.81
CA LYS A 6 -3.38 2.73 -17.47
C LYS A 6 -3.89 3.96 -16.73
N SER A 7 -5.21 4.11 -16.73
CA SER A 7 -5.85 5.23 -16.08
C SER A 7 -5.59 5.14 -14.58
N ILE A 8 -5.25 6.26 -13.93
CA ILE A 8 -5.14 6.36 -12.47
C ILE A 8 -6.39 5.80 -11.78
N LYS A 9 -7.56 5.94 -12.41
CA LYS A 9 -8.84 5.38 -11.94
C LYS A 9 -8.84 3.85 -11.84
N ASP A 10 -8.27 3.15 -12.82
CA ASP A 10 -8.20 1.68 -12.81
C ASP A 10 -7.27 1.17 -11.71
N ASP A 11 -6.23 1.95 -11.39
CA ASP A 11 -5.34 1.65 -10.28
C ASP A 11 -5.97 2.04 -8.94
N TRP A 12 -6.75 3.13 -8.87
CA TRP A 12 -7.50 3.52 -7.68
C TRP A 12 -8.49 2.44 -7.23
N VAL A 13 -9.25 1.83 -8.16
CA VAL A 13 -10.15 0.71 -7.83
C VAL A 13 -9.42 -0.48 -7.21
N LYS A 14 -8.15 -0.74 -7.58
CA LYS A 14 -7.33 -1.77 -6.93
C LYS A 14 -6.85 -1.32 -5.56
N ILE A 15 -6.44 -0.06 -5.46
CA ILE A 15 -6.00 0.58 -4.21
C ILE A 15 -7.11 0.51 -3.16
N THR A 16 -8.34 0.90 -3.51
CA THR A 16 -9.50 0.88 -2.59
C THR A 16 -9.77 -0.53 -2.06
N ARG A 17 -9.70 -1.56 -2.92
CA ARG A 17 -9.84 -2.97 -2.51
C ARG A 17 -8.76 -3.39 -1.50
N ILE A 18 -7.50 -2.98 -1.71
CA ILE A 18 -6.40 -3.29 -0.79
C ILE A 18 -6.60 -2.57 0.54
N ILE A 19 -7.03 -1.29 0.53
CA ILE A 19 -7.36 -0.52 1.72
C ILE A 19 -8.44 -1.23 2.53
N LYS A 20 -9.57 -1.58 1.92
CA LYS A 20 -10.68 -2.28 2.59
C LYS A 20 -10.28 -3.65 3.13
N ALA A 21 -9.46 -4.38 2.39
CA ALA A 21 -8.96 -5.69 2.83
C ALA A 21 -8.07 -5.57 4.08
N ARG A 22 -7.26 -4.51 4.17
CA ARG A 22 -6.36 -4.25 5.30
C ARG A 22 -7.08 -3.62 6.49
N PHE A 23 -7.99 -2.68 6.22
CA PHE A 23 -8.68 -1.88 7.22
C PHE A 23 -10.18 -2.12 7.15
N LYS A 24 -10.65 -3.15 7.88
CA LYS A 24 -12.07 -3.54 7.90
C LYS A 24 -13.04 -2.47 8.42
N LYS A 25 -12.55 -1.46 9.16
CA LYS A 25 -13.38 -0.36 9.68
C LYS A 25 -13.47 0.83 8.71
N ILE A 26 -12.63 0.87 7.67
CA ILE A 26 -12.72 1.91 6.63
C ILE A 26 -13.82 1.48 5.66
N THR A 27 -14.82 2.35 5.46
CA THR A 27 -15.91 2.13 4.51
C THR A 27 -15.58 2.71 3.13
N ASP A 28 -16.42 2.42 2.14
CA ASP A 28 -16.31 3.03 0.82
C ASP A 28 -16.44 4.56 0.89
N ASP A 29 -17.33 5.10 1.74
CA ASP A 29 -17.50 6.55 1.93
C ASP A 29 -16.20 7.23 2.40
N ASN A 30 -15.49 6.61 3.34
CA ASN A 30 -14.20 7.11 3.81
C ASN A 30 -13.15 7.11 2.71
N ILE A 31 -13.21 6.17 1.77
CA ILE A 31 -12.25 6.08 0.66
C ILE A 31 -12.62 7.06 -0.45
N GLU A 32 -13.92 7.27 -0.69
CA GLU A 32 -14.43 8.26 -1.63
C GLU A 32 -14.05 9.67 -1.17
N SER A 33 -14.14 9.97 0.14
CA SER A 33 -13.70 11.25 0.70
C SER A 33 -12.20 11.51 0.56
N MET A 34 -11.39 10.50 0.25
CA MET A 34 -9.96 10.68 0.02
C MET A 34 -9.63 11.17 -1.39
N GLU A 35 -10.57 11.13 -2.35
CA GLU A 35 -10.38 11.63 -3.74
C GLU A 35 -9.02 11.22 -4.37
N GLU A 36 -8.68 9.92 -4.34
CA GLU A 36 -7.42 9.39 -4.86
C GLU A 36 -6.15 9.80 -4.08
N ASN A 37 -6.30 10.46 -2.93
CA ASN A 37 -5.20 10.89 -2.07
C ASN A 37 -4.96 9.92 -0.89
N LEU A 38 -3.92 9.11 -1.03
CA LEU A 38 -3.50 8.16 0.01
C LEU A 38 -2.95 8.81 1.29
N GLU A 39 -2.52 10.08 1.27
CA GLU A 39 -1.99 10.73 2.47
C GLU A 39 -3.08 10.94 3.51
N LEU A 40 -4.30 11.22 3.07
CA LEU A 40 -5.49 11.36 3.91
C LEU A 40 -5.82 10.07 4.66
N LEU A 41 -5.34 8.91 4.19
CA LEU A 41 -5.50 7.64 4.90
C LEU A 41 -4.96 7.71 6.32
N THR A 42 -3.87 8.45 6.56
CA THR A 42 -3.29 8.58 7.90
C THR A 42 -4.26 9.26 8.87
N ASP A 43 -4.94 10.32 8.45
CA ASP A 43 -5.94 11.04 9.24
C ASP A 43 -7.17 10.17 9.51
N HIS A 44 -7.61 9.39 8.52
CA HIS A 44 -8.69 8.42 8.69
C HIS A 44 -8.31 7.29 9.65
N LEU A 45 -7.08 6.79 9.59
CA LEU A 45 -6.58 5.76 10.52
C LEU A 45 -6.49 6.29 11.96
N GLN A 46 -6.05 7.53 12.13
CA GLN A 46 -6.06 8.20 13.43
C GLN A 46 -7.51 8.36 13.95
N SER A 47 -8.44 8.80 13.10
CA SER A 47 -9.84 9.06 13.50
C SER A 47 -10.66 7.79 13.79
N ILE A 48 -10.53 6.75 12.97
CA ILE A 48 -11.36 5.53 13.05
C ILE A 48 -10.78 4.51 14.05
N TYR A 49 -9.44 4.39 14.07
CA TYR A 49 -8.76 3.38 14.88
C TYR A 49 -8.07 3.98 16.12
N GLY A 50 -7.97 5.30 16.25
CA GLY A 50 -7.23 5.94 17.34
C GLY A 50 -5.72 5.71 17.24
N TYR A 51 -5.20 5.51 16.03
CA TYR A 51 -3.76 5.31 15.84
C TYR A 51 -2.99 6.59 16.13
N THR A 52 -1.74 6.44 16.57
CA THR A 52 -0.79 7.55 16.61
C THR A 52 -0.29 7.85 15.21
N LYS A 53 0.17 9.09 14.97
CA LYS A 53 0.74 9.49 13.69
C LYS A 53 1.81 8.53 13.17
N ASP A 54 2.80 8.17 14.00
CA ASP A 54 3.85 7.20 13.66
C ASP A 54 3.28 5.83 13.21
N ARG A 55 2.25 5.34 13.90
CA ARG A 55 1.61 4.08 13.54
C ARG A 55 0.83 4.20 12.23
N ALA A 56 0.12 5.29 12.03
CA ALA A 56 -0.62 5.55 10.80
C ALA A 56 0.32 5.67 9.59
N ASP A 57 1.43 6.40 9.74
CA ASP A 57 2.47 6.55 8.72
C ASP A 57 3.07 5.18 8.35
N LYS A 58 3.43 4.35 9.34
CA LYS A 58 3.93 2.99 9.09
C LYS A 58 2.93 2.12 8.33
N GLU A 59 1.64 2.25 8.62
CA GLU A 59 0.60 1.50 7.91
C GLU A 59 0.39 2.03 6.49
N LEU A 60 0.49 3.35 6.28
CA LEU A 60 0.47 3.96 4.96
C LEU A 60 1.65 3.48 4.10
N GLU A 61 2.86 3.45 4.64
CA GLU A 61 4.06 2.97 3.92
C GLU A 61 3.92 1.50 3.51
N LYS A 62 3.42 0.64 4.40
CA LYS A 62 3.11 -0.77 4.07
C LYS A 62 2.04 -0.89 2.99
N LEU A 63 1.05 -0.01 3.00
CA LEU A 63 0.02 0.04 1.98
C LEU A 63 0.62 0.44 0.62
N LYS A 64 1.42 1.51 0.57
CA LYS A 64 2.13 1.95 -0.65
C LYS A 64 2.98 0.83 -1.25
N ALA A 65 3.72 0.10 -0.42
CA ALA A 65 4.48 -1.07 -0.85
C ALA A 65 3.58 -2.18 -1.44
N SER A 66 2.43 -2.44 -0.81
CA SER A 66 1.45 -3.43 -1.30
C SER A 66 0.81 -3.01 -2.62
N ILE A 67 0.50 -1.73 -2.78
CA ILE A 67 -0.03 -1.16 -4.03
C ILE A 67 1.00 -1.28 -5.15
N HIS A 68 2.25 -0.89 -4.91
CA HIS A 68 3.34 -1.01 -5.88
C HIS A 68 3.58 -2.47 -6.32
N ALA A 69 3.44 -3.43 -5.40
CA ALA A 69 3.48 -4.85 -5.72
C ALA A 69 2.27 -5.31 -6.55
N ALA A 70 1.08 -4.77 -6.29
CA ALA A 70 -0.17 -5.13 -6.99
C ALA A 70 -0.32 -4.47 -8.36
N THR A 71 0.28 -3.29 -8.59
CA THR A 71 0.18 -2.54 -9.84
C THR A 71 1.25 -2.92 -10.85
N LYS A 72 2.36 -3.60 -10.46
CA LYS A 72 3.30 -4.16 -11.44
C LYS A 72 2.68 -5.33 -12.22
N PRO A 73 2.78 -5.36 -13.56
CA PRO A 73 2.43 -6.56 -14.31
C PRO A 73 3.37 -7.69 -13.88
N LYS A 74 2.80 -8.80 -13.40
CA LYS A 74 3.55 -9.97 -12.92
C LYS A 74 4.54 -10.45 -13.98
N LYS A 75 5.83 -10.12 -13.82
CA LYS A 75 6.94 -10.95 -14.27
C LYS A 75 7.56 -11.55 -13.01
N LYS A 76 7.46 -12.87 -12.87
CA LYS A 76 8.08 -13.71 -11.81
C LYS A 76 9.48 -13.22 -11.43
N VAL A 77 9.72 -12.81 -10.17
CA VAL A 77 10.98 -12.95 -9.37
C VAL A 77 10.57 -12.68 -7.90
N SER A 78 10.40 -13.67 -7.01
CA SER A 78 11.43 -14.26 -6.15
C SER A 78 12.34 -13.27 -5.40
N SER A 79 11.88 -12.72 -4.27
CA SER A 79 12.79 -12.19 -3.22
C SER A 79 12.18 -12.40 -1.83
N LYS A 80 12.18 -13.65 -1.38
CA LYS A 80 12.57 -13.92 0.02
C LYS A 80 14.10 -13.85 0.01
N ASN A 81 14.70 -13.18 0.99
CA ASN A 81 16.14 -13.02 1.26
C ASN A 81 16.69 -11.61 0.96
N GLU A 82 16.38 -10.65 1.83
CA GLU A 82 17.36 -9.65 2.26
C GLU A 82 17.26 -9.52 3.78
N VAL A 83 17.84 -10.51 4.46
CA VAL A 83 18.44 -10.30 5.78
C VAL A 83 19.90 -9.95 5.49
N SER A 84 20.31 -8.75 5.87
CA SER A 84 21.69 -8.32 6.05
C SER A 84 21.73 -7.73 7.47
N PRO A 85 22.76 -7.94 8.33
CA PRO A 85 24.18 -8.01 7.98
C PRO A 85 25.06 -9.06 8.74
N ASN A 86 26.24 -9.33 8.17
CA ASN A 86 27.55 -9.58 8.80
C ASN A 86 27.74 -10.71 9.86
N ASP A 87 28.50 -11.77 9.52
CA ASP A 87 29.66 -12.33 10.25
C ASP A 87 30.19 -13.56 9.47
N THR A 88 31.29 -13.43 8.72
CA THR A 88 32.69 -13.80 9.08
C THR A 88 33.01 -15.30 8.98
N GLN A 89 34.15 -15.58 8.33
CA GLN A 89 35.06 -16.76 8.38
C GLN A 89 34.86 -17.81 7.27
N GLN A 90 35.65 -17.73 6.20
CA GLN A 90 37.03 -18.25 6.03
C GLN A 90 37.09 -19.78 6.03
N VAL A 91 37.41 -20.36 4.86
CA VAL A 91 38.50 -21.36 4.65
C VAL A 91 38.98 -21.28 3.21
#